data_AF-A0A0U2WLC1-F1
#
_entry.id   AF-A0A0U2WLC1-F1
#
_cell.length_a   1.000
_cell.length_b   1.000
_cell.length_c   1.000
_cell.angle_alpha   90.00
_cell.angle_beta   90.00
_cell.angle_gamma   90.00
#
_symmetry.space_group_name_H-M   'P 1'
#
loop_
_entity.id
_entity.type
_entity.pdbx_description
1 polymer ?
#
loop_
_entity_poly.entity_id
_entity_poly.type
_entity_poly.pdbx_seq_one_letter_code
_entity_poly.pdbx_strand_id
1 'polypeptide(L)'
;MAKLGGHEIHVISENPIFEIDAPQYPVEKGIDLTDHVERRAVEMEITGKILGPKAASIRGQLVGAMNAGKLVNFTGRNAFKQALILSFSTEHDHEVANGYRFTAVIREVRIAEPSYPVLSNKATQSQAKSLTSAGKQQLGKQPPSGTPRYHTMRRGESMYSIAPKYGTSWQTILRLNPGVNPKSLQIGQKIRVA
;
A
#
# COMPACT_ATOMS: atom_id res chain seq x y z
N MET A 1 26.21 18.92 15.67
CA MET A 1 25.80 17.51 15.89
C MET A 1 24.42 17.34 15.29
N ALA A 2 24.17 16.22 14.62
CA ALA A 2 22.89 15.94 13.98
C ALA A 2 22.26 14.66 14.57
N LYS A 3 21.00 14.41 14.26
CA LYS A 3 20.27 13.22 14.68
C LYS A 3 19.64 12.52 13.48
N LEU A 4 19.76 11.20 13.42
CA LEU A 4 19.10 10.35 12.44
C LEU A 4 18.40 9.20 13.16
N GLY A 5 17.08 9.08 12.97
CA GLY A 5 16.27 8.08 13.69
C GLY A 5 16.32 8.24 15.22
N GLY A 6 16.57 9.46 15.71
CA GLY A 6 16.79 9.75 17.13
C GLY A 6 18.21 9.47 17.66
N HIS A 7 19.12 8.95 16.83
CA HIS A 7 20.51 8.68 17.21
C HIS A 7 21.43 9.84 16.86
N GLU A 8 22.34 10.19 17.77
CA GLU A 8 23.33 11.25 17.54
C GLU A 8 24.40 10.79 16.55
N ILE A 9 24.65 11.65 15.56
CA ILE A 9 25.63 11.44 14.51
C ILE A 9 26.43 12.72 14.28
N HIS A 10 27.70 12.55 13.92
CA HIS A 10 28.59 13.65 13.56
C HIS A 10 28.58 13.82 12.05
N VAL A 11 27.78 14.75 11.54
CA VAL A 11 27.67 14.98 10.09
C VAL A 11 28.79 15.91 9.61
N ILE A 12 29.48 15.49 8.57
CA ILE A 12 30.56 16.23 7.89
C ILE A 12 29.97 17.04 6.74
N SER A 13 29.11 16.44 5.91
CA SER A 13 28.47 17.11 4.78
C SER A 13 27.02 16.66 4.63
N GLU A 14 26.16 17.61 4.28
CA GLU A 14 24.75 17.45 3.96
C GLU A 14 24.52 18.07 2.58
N ASN A 15 24.29 17.24 1.57
CA ASN A 15 24.14 17.69 0.18
C ASN A 15 22.70 17.40 -0.30
N PRO A 16 21.73 18.27 0.00
CA PRO A 16 20.36 18.11 -0.46
C PRO A 16 20.24 18.46 -1.95
N ILE A 17 19.51 17.64 -2.69
CA ILE A 17 19.18 17.81 -4.09
C ILE A 17 17.72 18.25 -4.19
N PHE A 18 17.49 19.44 -4.72
CA PHE A 18 16.17 19.99 -4.97
C PHE A 18 15.90 19.98 -6.47
N GLU A 19 15.01 19.11 -6.91
CA GLU A 19 14.63 18.97 -8.31
C GLU A 19 13.14 19.23 -8.52
N ILE A 20 12.82 19.73 -9.71
CA ILE A 20 11.46 19.89 -10.21
C ILE A 20 11.39 19.25 -11.60
N ASP A 21 10.25 18.65 -11.92
CA ASP A 21 9.89 18.27 -13.27
C ASP A 21 9.16 19.44 -13.92
N ALA A 22 9.71 19.90 -15.05
CA ALA A 22 9.18 21.00 -15.83
C ALA A 22 8.84 20.52 -17.25
N PRO A 23 7.85 21.14 -17.92
CA PRO A 23 7.48 20.77 -19.27
C PRO A 23 8.64 21.03 -20.25
N GLN A 24 8.92 20.05 -21.12
CA GLN A 24 9.98 20.15 -22.14
C GLN A 24 9.48 20.74 -23.47
N TYR A 25 8.16 20.87 -23.63
CA TYR A 25 7.50 21.35 -24.85
C TYR A 25 7.01 22.80 -24.71
N PRO A 26 6.81 23.53 -25.82
CA PRO A 26 6.24 24.87 -25.79
C PRO A 26 4.87 24.88 -25.12
N VAL A 27 4.65 25.86 -24.24
CA VAL A 27 3.38 26.10 -23.55
C VAL A 27 2.68 27.31 -24.15
N GLU A 28 1.35 27.33 -24.12
CA GLU A 28 0.59 28.45 -24.68
C GLU A 28 0.85 29.75 -23.90
N LYS A 29 0.86 30.87 -24.63
CA LYS A 29 1.09 32.19 -24.04
C LYS A 29 -0.10 32.60 -23.18
N GLY A 30 0.13 32.76 -21.88
CA GLY A 30 -0.88 33.25 -20.92
C GLY A 30 -1.39 32.21 -19.92
N ILE A 31 -0.92 30.96 -19.98
CA ILE A 31 -1.18 29.94 -18.96
C ILE A 31 -0.16 30.10 -17.81
N ASP A 32 -0.59 29.91 -16.56
CA ASP A 32 0.31 29.87 -15.41
C ASP A 32 1.14 28.59 -15.45
N LEU A 33 2.44 28.76 -15.72
CA LEU A 33 3.39 27.65 -15.83
C LEU A 33 3.54 26.88 -14.51
N THR A 34 3.11 27.45 -13.38
CA THR A 34 3.22 26.85 -12.05
C THR A 34 2.43 25.54 -11.93
N ASP A 35 1.31 25.39 -12.66
CA ASP A 35 0.49 24.16 -12.65
C ASP A 35 1.17 23.00 -13.39
N HIS A 36 2.18 23.29 -14.22
CA HIS A 36 2.92 22.29 -14.98
C HIS A 36 4.27 21.92 -14.34
N VAL A 37 4.60 22.52 -13.19
CA VAL A 37 5.81 22.21 -12.45
C VAL A 37 5.50 21.25 -11.32
N GLU A 38 6.00 20.02 -11.43
CA GLU A 38 5.88 19.03 -10.38
C GLU A 38 7.15 19.02 -9.51
N ARG A 39 7.00 19.01 -8.19
CA ARG A 39 8.15 18.92 -7.28
C ARG A 39 8.58 17.47 -7.14
N ARG A 40 9.87 17.19 -7.35
CA ARG A 40 10.43 15.89 -6.98
C ARG A 40 10.62 15.76 -5.47
N ALA A 41 10.71 14.52 -5.01
CA ALA A 41 11.08 14.23 -3.64
C ALA A 41 12.52 14.71 -3.39
N VAL A 42 12.72 15.41 -2.28
CA VAL A 42 14.06 15.89 -1.90
C VAL A 42 14.89 14.69 -1.47
N GLU A 43 15.99 14.47 -2.18
CA GLU A 43 17.00 13.46 -1.84
C GLU A 43 18.20 14.16 -1.25
N MET A 44 18.84 13.56 -0.24
CA MET A 44 20.00 14.15 0.40
C MET A 44 21.01 13.06 0.71
N GLU A 45 22.23 13.30 0.24
CA GLU A 45 23.38 12.54 0.69
C GLU A 45 23.94 13.18 1.98
N ILE A 46 24.11 12.34 2.99
CA ILE A 46 24.73 12.72 4.25
C ILE A 46 25.98 11.87 4.45
N THR A 47 27.09 12.54 4.74
CA THR A 47 28.34 11.89 5.12
C THR A 47 28.73 12.30 6.52
N GLY A 48 29.27 11.36 7.29
CA GLY A 48 29.57 11.64 8.69
C GLY A 48 30.32 10.53 9.39
N LYS A 49 30.43 10.67 10.70
CA LYS A 49 31.02 9.70 11.61
C LYS A 49 30.00 9.35 12.69
N ILE A 50 29.90 8.06 13.02
CA ILE A 50 29.18 7.60 14.22
C ILE A 50 30.24 7.16 15.21
N LEU A 51 30.30 7.82 16.36
CA LEU A 51 31.36 7.66 17.35
C LEU A 51 30.80 7.08 18.65
N GLY A 52 31.64 6.32 19.35
CA GLY A 52 31.38 5.85 20.71
C GLY A 52 30.94 4.39 20.79
N PRO A 53 30.75 3.88 22.02
CA PRO A 53 30.51 2.45 22.27
C PRO A 53 29.20 1.93 21.67
N LYS A 54 28.23 2.83 21.44
CA LYS A 54 26.93 2.49 20.85
C LYS A 54 26.93 2.50 19.32
N ALA A 55 28.05 2.84 18.67
CA ALA A 55 28.12 2.95 17.22
C ALA A 55 27.63 1.67 16.53
N ALA A 56 28.09 0.49 16.94
CA ALA A 56 27.64 -0.77 16.34
C ALA A 56 26.12 -0.99 16.43
N SER A 57 25.51 -0.63 17.57
CA SER A 57 24.06 -0.74 17.76
C SER A 57 23.29 0.25 16.88
N ILE A 58 23.74 1.51 16.82
CA ILE A 58 23.15 2.55 15.96
C ILE A 58 23.18 2.10 14.50
N ARG A 59 24.32 1.56 14.03
CA ARG A 59 24.43 1.00 12.67
C ARG A 59 23.34 -0.03 12.41
N GLY A 60 23.19 -0.99 13.32
CA GLY A 60 22.22 -2.07 13.20
C GLY A 60 20.78 -1.56 13.16
N GLN A 61 20.46 -0.55 13.97
CA GLN A 61 19.14 0.09 13.99
C GLN A 61 18.86 0.86 12.70
N LEU A 62 19.84 1.60 12.17
CA LEU A 62 19.68 2.35 10.92
C LEU A 62 19.55 1.43 9.71
N VAL A 63 20.40 0.39 9.62
CA VAL A 63 20.30 -0.64 8.56
C VAL A 63 18.99 -1.43 8.69
N GLY A 64 18.55 -1.74 9.92
CA GLY A 64 17.26 -2.37 10.16
C GLY A 64 16.08 -1.49 9.73
N ALA A 65 16.12 -0.19 10.03
CA ALA A 65 15.12 0.77 9.59
C ALA A 65 15.09 0.91 8.06
N MET A 66 16.25 0.96 7.42
CA MET A 66 16.41 0.95 5.96
C MET A 66 15.77 -0.29 5.35
N ASN A 67 16.17 -1.49 5.79
CA ASN A 67 15.65 -2.75 5.25
C ASN A 67 14.15 -2.94 5.49
N ALA A 68 13.62 -2.40 6.59
CA ALA A 68 12.19 -2.43 6.89
C ALA A 68 11.39 -1.34 6.16
N GLY A 69 12.04 -0.40 5.46
CA GLY A 69 11.38 0.78 4.88
C GLY A 69 10.74 1.68 5.94
N LYS A 70 11.28 1.70 7.16
CA LYS A 70 10.75 2.48 8.26
C LYS A 70 11.11 3.96 8.08
N LEU A 71 10.11 4.82 8.20
CA LEU A 71 10.29 6.27 8.21
C LEU A 71 11.06 6.70 9.46
N VAL A 72 12.11 7.47 9.26
CA VAL A 72 12.96 8.05 10.30
C VAL A 72 12.97 9.56 10.22
N ASN A 73 13.25 10.22 11.34
CA ASN A 73 13.49 11.66 11.37
C ASN A 73 14.98 11.95 11.15
N PHE A 74 15.28 13.03 10.44
CA PHE A 74 16.63 13.59 10.34
C PHE A 74 16.60 15.03 10.82
N THR A 75 17.59 15.41 11.63
CA THR A 75 17.74 16.77 12.16
C THR A 75 19.22 17.14 12.18
N GLY A 76 19.64 17.97 11.24
CA GLY A 76 20.97 18.53 11.12
C GLY A 76 20.89 20.02 10.77
N ARG A 77 21.63 20.45 9.75
CA ARG A 77 21.41 21.78 9.13
C ARG A 77 20.15 21.77 8.28
N ASN A 78 19.84 20.63 7.68
CA ASN A 78 18.56 20.30 7.07
C ASN A 78 17.73 19.42 8.02
N ALA A 79 16.41 19.42 7.84
CA ALA A 79 15.52 18.62 8.67
C ALA A 79 14.47 17.92 7.81
N PHE A 80 14.37 16.59 7.96
CA PHE A 80 13.32 15.78 7.35
C PHE A 80 12.52 15.12 8.46
N LYS A 81 11.22 15.45 8.55
CA LYS A 81 10.32 14.86 9.54
C LYS A 81 10.04 13.38 9.24
N GLN A 82 9.94 13.05 7.95
CA GLN A 82 9.68 11.71 7.44
C GLN A 82 10.66 11.45 6.31
N ALA A 83 11.73 10.72 6.60
CA ALA A 83 12.72 10.31 5.62
C ALA A 83 12.78 8.79 5.52
N LEU A 84 12.95 8.28 4.31
CA LEU A 84 13.41 6.92 4.07
C LEU A 84 14.90 6.92 3.87
N ILE A 85 15.57 5.93 4.44
CA ILE A 85 16.97 5.64 4.14
C ILE A 85 16.97 4.77 2.89
N LEU A 86 17.57 5.25 1.80
CA LEU A 86 17.69 4.52 0.54
C LEU A 86 18.96 3.68 0.51
N SER A 87 20.05 4.23 1.03
CA SER A 87 21.33 3.54 1.15
C SER A 87 22.03 3.95 2.44
N PHE A 88 22.79 3.02 3.00
CA PHE A 88 23.61 3.26 4.17
C PHE A 88 24.87 2.39 4.07
N SER A 89 26.03 3.02 3.90
CA SER A 89 27.33 2.35 3.87
C SER A 89 28.21 2.85 5.01
N THR A 90 29.13 1.99 5.46
CA THR A 90 30.08 2.31 6.53
C THR A 90 31.48 1.91 6.15
N GLU A 91 32.42 2.83 6.35
CA GLU A 91 33.85 2.61 6.19
C GLU A 91 34.52 2.55 7.57
N HIS A 92 35.47 1.62 7.70
CA HIS A 92 36.20 1.39 8.94
C HIS A 92 37.66 1.74 8.67
N ASP A 93 38.00 3.02 8.85
CA ASP A 93 39.37 3.52 8.76
C ASP A 93 40.04 3.49 10.14
N HIS A 94 41.37 3.48 10.15
CA HIS A 94 42.15 3.56 11.40
C HIS A 94 42.05 4.95 12.06
N GLU A 95 41.60 5.97 11.32
CA GLU A 95 41.38 7.32 11.82
C GLU A 95 40.22 7.39 12.84
N VAL A 96 39.27 6.45 12.76
CA VAL A 96 38.08 6.42 13.62
C VAL A 96 38.12 5.19 14.53
N ALA A 97 39.03 5.20 15.50
CA ALA A 97 39.30 4.08 16.41
C ALA A 97 38.06 3.51 17.14
N ASN A 98 37.05 4.34 17.43
CA ASN A 98 35.86 3.98 18.21
C ASN A 98 34.55 4.21 17.44
N GLY A 99 34.55 3.99 16.12
CA GLY A 99 33.39 4.29 15.30
C GLY A 99 33.58 3.86 13.85
N TYR A 100 32.81 4.50 12.97
CA TYR A 100 32.95 4.32 11.53
C TYR A 100 32.52 5.61 10.83
N ARG A 101 33.10 5.83 9.66
CA ARG A 101 32.59 6.82 8.71
C ARG A 101 31.38 6.22 8.01
N PHE A 102 30.39 7.02 7.70
CA PHE A 102 29.21 6.55 6.97
C PHE A 102 28.85 7.52 5.85
N THR A 103 28.22 6.94 4.83
CA THR A 103 27.51 7.66 3.80
C THR A 103 26.10 7.10 3.75
N ALA A 104 25.11 7.98 3.77
CA ALA A 104 23.73 7.58 3.63
C ALA A 104 23.00 8.49 2.66
N VAL A 105 22.14 7.90 1.83
CA VAL A 105 21.20 8.64 1.00
C VAL A 105 19.84 8.53 1.64
N ILE A 106 19.24 9.67 1.95
CA ILE A 106 17.91 9.74 2.52
C ILE A 106 16.97 10.54 1.63
N ARG A 107 15.71 10.15 1.57
CA ARG A 107 14.68 10.82 0.76
C ARG A 107 13.49 11.21 1.62
N GLU A 108 13.04 12.45 1.50
CA GLU A 108 11.83 12.92 2.16
C GLU A 108 10.58 12.24 1.57
N VAL A 109 9.73 11.68 2.43
CA VAL A 109 8.43 11.12 2.04
C VAL A 109 7.32 12.09 2.43
N ARG A 110 6.49 12.44 1.45
CA ARG A 110 5.28 13.24 1.65
C ARG A 110 4.08 12.32 1.61
N ILE A 111 3.44 12.14 2.76
CA ILE A 111 2.16 11.42 2.83
C ILE A 111 1.05 12.47 2.68
N ALA A 112 0.32 12.40 1.58
CA ALA A 112 -0.88 13.20 1.39
C ALA A 112 -2.06 12.51 2.07
N GLU A 113 -2.91 13.30 2.74
CA GLU A 113 -4.22 12.81 3.16
C GLU A 113 -5.11 12.65 1.92
N PRO A 114 -5.79 11.50 1.74
CA PRO A 114 -6.69 11.33 0.60
C PRO A 114 -7.82 12.36 0.69
N SER A 115 -8.13 13.02 -0.42
CA SER A 115 -9.23 14.00 -0.52
C SER A 115 -10.62 13.37 -0.43
N TYR A 116 -10.70 12.04 -0.51
CA TYR A 116 -11.94 11.30 -0.31
C TYR A 116 -11.96 10.68 1.10
N PRO A 117 -13.13 10.65 1.77
CA PRO A 117 -13.23 10.01 3.06
C PRO A 117 -12.94 8.51 2.90
N VAL A 118 -11.88 8.04 3.54
CA VAL A 118 -11.69 6.60 3.75
C VAL A 118 -12.87 6.15 4.60
N LEU A 119 -13.78 5.38 4.00
CA LEU A 119 -14.84 4.68 4.74
C LEU A 119 -14.15 3.70 5.69
N SER A 120 -13.82 4.19 6.88
CA SER A 120 -13.21 3.40 7.93
C SER A 120 -14.26 2.43 8.42
N ASN A 121 -14.09 1.14 8.13
CA ASN A 121 -14.81 0.07 8.83
C ASN A 121 -14.30 -0.04 10.28
N LYS A 122 -14.28 1.06 11.04
CA LYS A 122 -13.98 1.11 12.47
C LYS A 122 -15.16 0.71 13.35
N ALA A 123 -16.18 0.08 12.77
CA ALA A 123 -17.33 -0.51 13.44
C ALA A 123 -17.55 -1.97 13.02
N THR A 124 -16.50 -2.79 13.05
CA THR A 124 -16.65 -4.26 13.11
C THR A 124 -15.50 -4.92 13.87
N GLN A 125 -15.07 -4.29 14.96
CA GLN A 125 -14.30 -4.95 16.02
C GLN A 125 -14.85 -4.57 17.40
N SER A 126 -16.18 -4.39 17.49
CA SER A 126 -16.86 -4.54 18.77
C SER A 126 -16.85 -6.03 19.10
N GLN A 127 -15.87 -6.41 19.93
CA GLN A 127 -15.86 -7.58 20.82
C GLN A 127 -17.01 -8.56 20.58
N ALA A 128 -16.82 -9.49 19.63
CA ALA A 128 -17.66 -10.68 19.60
C ALA A 128 -17.31 -11.49 20.86
N LYS A 129 -18.09 -11.30 21.92
CA LYS A 129 -18.18 -12.23 23.04
C LYS A 129 -18.29 -13.63 22.43
N SER A 130 -17.39 -14.54 22.80
CA SER A 130 -17.37 -15.90 22.27
C SER A 130 -18.71 -16.57 22.53
N LEU A 131 -19.52 -16.70 21.47
CA LEU A 131 -20.75 -17.46 21.53
C LEU A 131 -20.39 -18.94 21.45
N THR A 132 -20.20 -19.58 22.59
CA THR A 132 -20.44 -21.01 22.74
C THR A 132 -21.93 -21.28 22.60
N SER A 133 -22.40 -21.37 21.37
CA SER A 133 -23.59 -22.14 20.97
C SER A 133 -23.70 -22.13 19.45
N ALA A 134 -23.82 -23.32 18.88
CA ALA A 134 -24.07 -23.55 17.46
C ALA A 134 -25.39 -22.88 17.03
N GLY A 135 -25.29 -21.62 16.60
CA GLY A 135 -26.40 -20.87 16.02
C GLY A 135 -26.51 -21.16 14.54
N LYS A 136 -27.63 -21.77 14.13
CA LYS A 136 -27.98 -22.00 12.71
C LYS A 136 -27.85 -20.68 11.94
N GLN A 137 -27.03 -20.68 10.89
CA GLN A 137 -26.91 -19.57 9.96
C GLN A 137 -28.31 -19.23 9.42
N GLN A 138 -28.76 -18.00 9.69
CA GLN A 138 -29.97 -17.46 9.07
C GLN A 138 -29.69 -17.27 7.58
N LEU A 139 -30.22 -18.21 6.81
CA LEU A 139 -30.30 -18.16 5.36
C LEU A 139 -31.07 -16.89 4.96
N GLY A 140 -30.40 -16.01 4.22
CA GLY A 140 -31.03 -14.81 3.68
C GLY A 140 -32.31 -15.17 2.93
N LYS A 141 -33.40 -14.54 3.37
CA LYS A 141 -34.74 -14.43 2.76
C LYS A 141 -34.84 -15.03 1.34
N GLN A 142 -35.14 -16.33 1.28
CA GLN A 142 -35.58 -16.99 0.04
C GLN A 142 -36.92 -16.37 -0.40
N PRO A 143 -37.08 -15.98 -1.68
CA PRO A 143 -38.41 -15.73 -2.23
C PRO A 143 -39.21 -17.06 -2.24
N PRO A 144 -40.54 -17.00 -2.02
CA PRO A 144 -41.37 -18.16 -1.73
C PRO A 144 -41.37 -19.20 -2.86
N SER A 145 -41.30 -20.46 -2.45
CA SER A 145 -41.44 -21.63 -3.32
C SER A 145 -42.80 -21.62 -4.03
N GLY A 146 -42.81 -21.86 -5.33
CA GLY A 146 -44.06 -22.15 -6.02
C GLY A 146 -43.96 -22.47 -7.49
N THR A 147 -42.98 -21.95 -8.24
CA THR A 147 -42.85 -22.26 -9.67
C THR A 147 -41.40 -22.41 -10.10
N PRO A 148 -41.03 -23.50 -10.81
CA PRO A 148 -39.69 -23.64 -11.37
C PRO A 148 -39.46 -22.54 -12.41
N ARG A 149 -38.43 -21.72 -12.22
CA ARG A 149 -38.11 -20.64 -13.15
C ARG A 149 -36.96 -21.08 -14.05
N TYR A 150 -37.12 -20.89 -15.36
CA TYR A 150 -36.10 -21.21 -16.35
C TYR A 150 -35.55 -19.95 -17.00
N HIS A 151 -34.26 -19.97 -17.30
CA HIS A 151 -33.56 -18.94 -18.06
C HIS A 151 -32.98 -19.54 -19.33
N THR A 152 -33.22 -18.91 -20.47
CA THR A 152 -32.62 -19.30 -21.75
C THR A 152 -31.31 -18.55 -21.93
N MET A 153 -30.20 -19.28 -21.96
CA MET A 153 -28.86 -18.72 -22.06
C MET A 153 -28.67 -17.90 -23.35
N ARG A 154 -28.21 -16.67 -23.23
CA ARG A 154 -27.79 -15.83 -24.38
C ARG A 154 -26.28 -15.84 -24.54
N ARG A 155 -25.80 -15.36 -25.70
CA ARG A 155 -24.36 -15.23 -25.99
C ARG A 155 -23.68 -14.40 -24.89
N GLY A 156 -22.64 -14.97 -24.28
CA GLY A 156 -21.85 -14.31 -23.23
C GLY A 156 -22.39 -14.44 -21.80
N GLU A 157 -23.51 -15.11 -21.58
CA GLU A 157 -24.01 -15.37 -20.22
C GLU A 157 -23.38 -16.63 -19.60
N SER A 158 -23.22 -16.63 -18.28
CA SER A 158 -22.75 -17.76 -17.47
C SER A 158 -23.66 -17.95 -16.26
N MET A 159 -23.58 -19.11 -15.60
CA MET A 159 -24.28 -19.33 -14.31
C MET A 159 -23.93 -18.26 -13.26
N TYR A 160 -22.71 -17.72 -13.32
CA TYR A 160 -22.26 -16.66 -12.42
C TYR A 160 -22.95 -15.33 -12.72
N SER A 161 -23.09 -14.95 -13.99
CA SER A 161 -23.69 -13.67 -14.38
C SER A 161 -25.22 -13.65 -14.26
N ILE A 162 -25.88 -14.81 -14.29
CA ILE A 162 -27.35 -14.90 -14.16
C ILE A 162 -27.81 -15.02 -12.70
N ALA A 163 -26.99 -15.56 -11.80
CA ALA A 163 -27.39 -15.83 -10.41
C ALA A 163 -27.89 -14.57 -9.67
N PRO A 164 -27.20 -13.40 -9.75
CA PRO A 164 -27.68 -12.18 -9.11
C PRO A 164 -29.02 -11.69 -9.66
N LYS A 165 -29.30 -11.92 -10.96
CA LYS A 165 -30.57 -11.52 -11.60
C LYS A 165 -31.79 -12.22 -10.99
N TYR A 166 -31.57 -13.40 -10.38
CA TYR A 166 -32.61 -14.23 -9.78
C TYR A 166 -32.52 -14.29 -8.25
N GLY A 167 -31.66 -13.47 -7.63
CA GLY A 167 -31.48 -13.45 -6.18
C GLY A 167 -30.98 -14.79 -5.60
N THR A 168 -30.26 -15.58 -6.40
CA THR A 168 -29.74 -16.90 -6.02
C THR A 168 -28.23 -16.94 -6.17
N SER A 169 -27.60 -18.04 -5.75
CA SER A 169 -26.16 -18.28 -5.96
C SER A 169 -25.93 -19.20 -7.16
N TRP A 170 -24.80 -19.02 -7.86
CA TRP A 170 -24.43 -19.89 -8.99
C TRP A 170 -24.31 -21.37 -8.55
N GLN A 171 -23.91 -21.63 -7.30
CA GLN A 171 -23.87 -22.97 -6.70
C GLN A 171 -25.26 -23.59 -6.59
N THR A 172 -26.28 -22.77 -6.28
CA THR A 172 -27.67 -23.22 -6.20
C THR A 172 -28.20 -23.55 -7.59
N ILE A 173 -27.90 -22.72 -8.59
CA ILE A 173 -28.24 -23.00 -10.00
C ILE A 173 -27.58 -24.29 -10.47
N LEU A 174 -26.29 -24.50 -10.18
CA LEU A 174 -25.59 -25.72 -10.55
C LEU A 174 -26.25 -26.97 -9.93
N ARG A 175 -26.63 -26.90 -8.65
CA ARG A 175 -27.32 -27.98 -7.95
C ARG A 175 -28.70 -28.28 -8.56
N LEU A 176 -29.41 -27.28 -9.07
CA LEU A 176 -30.71 -27.44 -9.73
C LEU A 176 -30.63 -28.07 -11.12
N ASN A 177 -29.44 -28.12 -11.73
CA ASN A 177 -29.22 -28.63 -13.08
C ASN A 177 -28.12 -29.71 -13.09
N PRO A 178 -28.35 -30.87 -12.47
CA PRO A 178 -27.39 -31.97 -12.48
C PRO A 178 -27.12 -32.42 -13.92
N GLY A 179 -25.85 -32.54 -14.30
CA GLY A 179 -25.42 -32.92 -15.65
C GLY A 179 -25.15 -31.77 -16.61
N VAL A 180 -25.46 -30.52 -16.25
CA VAL A 180 -25.05 -29.35 -17.03
C VAL A 180 -23.62 -28.95 -16.67
N ASN A 181 -22.73 -28.91 -17.66
CA ASN A 181 -21.37 -28.41 -17.48
C ASN A 181 -21.35 -26.86 -17.51
N PRO A 182 -20.98 -26.18 -16.41
CA PRO A 182 -20.93 -24.70 -16.35
C PRO A 182 -19.95 -24.07 -17.35
N LYS A 183 -18.93 -24.83 -17.78
CA LYS A 183 -17.91 -24.38 -18.75
C LYS A 183 -18.33 -24.59 -20.20
N SER A 184 -19.45 -25.27 -20.45
CA SER A 184 -19.91 -25.63 -21.79
C SER A 184 -21.41 -25.36 -21.95
N LEU A 185 -21.83 -24.14 -21.57
CA LEU A 185 -23.22 -23.71 -21.73
C LEU A 185 -23.46 -23.28 -23.19
N GLN A 186 -24.51 -23.82 -23.80
CA GLN A 186 -24.89 -23.49 -25.17
C GLN A 186 -25.89 -22.34 -25.23
N ILE A 187 -25.76 -21.49 -26.25
CA ILE A 187 -26.73 -20.43 -26.52
C ILE A 187 -28.09 -21.08 -26.84
N GLY A 188 -29.15 -20.64 -26.19
CA GLY A 188 -30.50 -21.22 -26.31
C GLY A 188 -30.80 -22.35 -25.30
N GLN A 189 -29.82 -22.77 -24.50
CA GLN A 189 -30.02 -23.79 -23.47
C GLN A 189 -30.90 -23.25 -22.33
N LYS A 190 -31.90 -24.02 -21.92
CA LYS A 190 -32.77 -23.69 -20.77
C LYS A 190 -32.15 -24.20 -19.48
N ILE A 191 -31.86 -23.29 -18.56
CA ILE A 191 -31.28 -23.56 -17.23
C ILE A 191 -32.30 -23.23 -16.15
N ARG A 192 -32.48 -24.12 -15.18
CA ARG A 192 -33.34 -23.87 -14.02
C ARG A 192 -32.64 -22.95 -13.02
N VAL A 193 -33.28 -21.86 -12.63
CA VAL A 193 -32.69 -20.81 -11.76
C VAL A 193 -33.40 -20.64 -10.42
N ALA A 194 -34.62 -21.18 -10.26
CA ALA A 194 -35.36 -21.28 -9.01
C ALA A 194 -36.21 -22.56 -8.98
#